data_AF-A0A3A3YX27-F1
#
_entry.id   AF-A0A3A3YX27-F1
#
_cell.length_a   1.000
_cell.length_b   1.000
_cell.length_c   1.000
_cell.angle_alpha   90.00
_cell.angle_beta   90.00
_cell.angle_gamma   90.00
#
_symmetry.space_group_name_H-M   'P 1'
#
loop_
_entity.id
_entity.type
_entity.pdbx_description
1 polymer ?
#
loop_
_entity_poly.entity_id
_entity_poly.type
_entity_poly.pdbx_seq_one_letter_code
_entity_poly.pdbx_strand_id
1 'polypeptide(L)'
;MLVVLVLLGAAVAGLGTGALLAGGDAPEGRQVTGGTAAPVAPTASPTPSAQGSLSLGTSTGAVDAGERLTLSGQLVGGEEGARVVVQRREEGGWADFPASTTTGEGGRYDLEVSLGRPGENLLRTSVPAIGAVSEPVAVEVG
;
A
#
# COMPACT_ATOMS: atom_id res chain seq x y z
N MET A 1 6.58 -4.83 -28.41
CA MET A 1 7.85 -4.76 -27.67
C MET A 1 8.27 -3.31 -27.58
N LEU A 2 8.40 -2.75 -26.38
CA LEU A 2 9.18 -1.53 -26.18
C LEU A 2 9.77 -1.58 -24.77
N VAL A 3 11.10 -1.73 -24.73
CA VAL A 3 11.93 -1.65 -23.53
C VAL A 3 12.32 -0.18 -23.36
N VAL A 4 12.13 0.40 -22.18
CA VAL A 4 12.75 1.67 -21.82
C VAL A 4 13.54 1.46 -20.53
N LEU A 5 14.86 1.56 -20.71
CA LEU A 5 15.93 1.50 -19.73
C LEU A 5 16.17 2.93 -19.22
N VAL A 6 16.13 3.17 -17.91
CA VAL A 6 16.75 4.37 -17.31
C VAL A 6 17.57 3.92 -16.10
N LEU A 7 18.87 4.12 -16.25
CA LEU A 7 19.94 3.96 -15.26
C LEU A 7 20.11 5.28 -14.48
N LEU A 8 20.31 5.20 -13.16
CA LEU A 8 21.12 6.08 -12.28
C LEU A 8 20.70 5.77 -10.83
N GLY A 9 21.52 5.56 -9.78
CA GLY A 9 22.95 5.68 -9.49
C GLY A 9 23.01 5.87 -7.95
N ALA A 10 23.49 4.90 -7.17
CA ALA A 10 24.83 4.82 -6.52
C ALA A 10 24.90 5.22 -5.02
N ALA A 11 25.42 4.27 -4.21
CA ALA A 11 26.16 4.36 -2.93
C ALA A 11 25.42 4.87 -1.66
N VAL A 12 25.64 4.39 -0.43
CA VAL A 12 26.91 4.17 0.31
C VAL A 12 26.74 3.19 1.50
N ALA A 13 27.87 2.63 1.94
CA ALA A 13 28.08 1.56 2.91
C ALA A 13 27.91 1.94 4.40
N GLY A 14 27.71 0.92 5.25
CA GLY A 14 27.87 1.01 6.70
C GLY A 14 28.03 -0.36 7.36
N LEU A 15 29.27 -0.80 7.56
CA LEU A 15 29.68 -1.94 8.39
C LEU A 15 29.81 -1.48 9.86
N GLY A 16 29.33 -2.28 10.81
CA GLY A 16 29.50 -2.01 12.24
C GLY A 16 29.43 -3.27 13.09
N THR A 17 30.58 -3.90 13.30
CA THR A 17 30.82 -4.99 14.26
C THR A 17 30.99 -4.42 15.67
N GLY A 18 30.42 -5.08 16.69
CA GLY A 18 30.73 -4.80 18.09
C GLY A 18 30.03 -5.75 19.07
N ALA A 19 30.76 -6.76 19.53
CA ALA A 19 30.43 -7.59 20.69
C ALA A 19 30.81 -6.86 21.99
N LEU A 20 30.17 -7.16 23.14
CA LEU A 20 30.74 -7.13 24.51
C LEU A 20 29.72 -7.63 25.56
N LEU A 21 30.27 -8.19 26.64
CA LEU A 21 29.74 -9.21 27.57
C LEU A 21 29.20 -8.66 28.92
N ALA A 22 28.61 -9.59 29.71
CA ALA A 22 28.31 -9.55 31.17
C ALA A 22 27.03 -8.79 31.58
N GLY A 23 26.17 -9.26 32.49
CA GLY A 23 26.22 -10.30 33.52
C GLY A 23 25.45 -9.75 34.73
N GLY A 24 24.58 -10.53 35.39
CA GLY A 24 23.96 -10.11 36.67
C GLY A 24 22.56 -10.65 36.91
N ASP A 25 22.41 -11.34 38.05
CA ASP A 25 21.31 -12.20 38.48
C ASP A 25 20.22 -11.44 39.28
N ALA A 26 18.94 -11.73 38.95
CA ALA A 26 17.72 -11.76 39.79
C ALA A 26 17.21 -10.49 40.54
N PRO A 27 15.98 -10.51 41.08
CA PRO A 27 14.69 -10.64 40.39
C PRO A 27 13.74 -9.48 40.77
N GLU A 28 12.48 -9.58 40.33
CA GLU A 28 11.33 -8.76 40.74
C GLU A 28 11.20 -7.38 40.07
N GLY A 29 10.51 -7.42 38.93
CA GLY A 29 9.93 -6.23 38.35
C GLY A 29 8.98 -6.56 37.21
N ARG A 30 7.68 -6.53 37.52
CA ARG A 30 6.76 -5.64 36.80
C ARG A 30 6.44 -6.06 35.34
N GLN A 31 5.24 -6.62 35.22
CA GLN A 31 4.30 -6.51 34.08
C GLN A 31 4.57 -7.39 32.86
N VAL A 32 3.83 -8.50 32.81
CA VAL A 32 3.36 -9.07 31.55
C VAL A 32 2.34 -8.09 30.97
N THR A 33 2.77 -7.30 29.99
CA THR A 33 1.87 -6.72 28.99
C THR A 33 2.40 -7.15 27.64
N GLY A 34 1.64 -8.05 27.02
CA GLY A 34 1.92 -8.57 25.68
C GLY A 34 2.19 -7.44 24.70
N GLY A 35 3.07 -7.73 23.74
CA GLY A 35 3.57 -6.77 22.78
C GLY A 35 2.45 -5.96 22.14
N THR A 36 2.42 -4.67 22.45
CA THR A 36 1.94 -3.67 21.51
C THR A 36 2.95 -3.67 20.36
N ALA A 37 2.67 -4.46 19.32
CA ALA A 37 3.20 -4.17 18.00
C ALA A 37 2.67 -2.78 17.65
N ALA A 38 3.55 -1.78 17.69
CA ALA A 38 3.20 -0.44 17.25
C ALA A 38 2.76 -0.53 15.78
N PRO A 39 1.61 0.05 15.40
CA PRO A 39 1.20 0.06 14.00
C PRO A 39 2.25 0.86 13.23
N VAL A 40 2.98 0.20 12.34
CA VAL A 40 3.80 0.86 11.34
C VAL A 40 2.85 1.60 10.41
N ALA A 41 2.79 2.92 10.54
CA ALA A 41 2.04 3.75 9.63
C ALA A 41 2.60 3.56 8.21
N PRO A 42 1.78 3.18 7.21
CA PRO A 42 2.26 3.14 5.83
C PRO A 42 2.71 4.53 5.40
N THR A 43 3.95 4.59 4.93
CA THR A 43 4.48 5.76 4.23
C THR A 43 3.98 5.68 2.79
N ALA A 44 2.81 6.28 2.52
CA ALA A 44 2.40 6.52 1.13
C ALA A 44 3.38 7.56 0.54
N SER A 45 4.21 7.14 -0.41
CA SER A 45 5.03 8.04 -1.22
C SER A 45 4.27 8.37 -2.50
N PRO A 46 3.76 9.61 -2.69
CA PRO A 46 3.11 9.99 -3.93
C PRO A 46 4.11 10.51 -4.98
N THR A 47 4.08 9.91 -6.17
CA THR A 47 4.75 10.24 -7.43
C THR A 47 3.71 10.48 -8.56
N PRO A 48 3.66 11.68 -9.17
CA PRO A 48 2.53 12.12 -9.99
C PRO A 48 2.52 11.55 -11.43
N SER A 49 1.32 11.42 -12.05
CA SER A 49 0.93 11.83 -13.44
C SER A 49 -0.13 10.91 -14.07
N ALA A 50 -1.05 11.29 -14.97
CA ALA A 50 -1.54 12.56 -15.52
C ALA A 50 -2.90 12.27 -16.23
N GLN A 51 -3.73 13.31 -16.40
CA GLN A 51 -5.14 13.32 -16.90
C GLN A 51 -6.19 12.79 -15.91
N GLY A 52 -6.68 13.71 -15.07
CA GLY A 52 -7.44 13.40 -13.86
C GLY A 52 -6.49 12.84 -12.81
N SER A 53 -6.20 13.60 -11.76
CA SER A 53 -5.36 13.07 -10.67
C SER A 53 -6.18 12.03 -9.93
N LEU A 54 -5.99 10.75 -10.21
CA LEU A 54 -6.57 9.65 -9.46
C LEU A 54 -5.62 9.30 -8.32
N SER A 55 -6.02 9.60 -7.10
CA SER A 55 -5.24 9.30 -5.90
C SER A 55 -5.76 8.05 -5.21
N LEU A 56 -4.87 7.24 -4.67
CA LEU A 56 -5.21 6.07 -3.85
C LEU A 56 -4.42 6.10 -2.55
N GLY A 57 -5.11 5.85 -1.44
CA GLY A 57 -4.55 5.63 -0.13
C GLY A 57 -5.19 4.41 0.53
N THR A 58 -4.56 3.96 1.62
CA THR A 58 -5.02 2.83 2.43
C THR A 58 -5.17 3.27 3.88
N SER A 59 -6.06 2.61 4.64
CA SER A 59 -6.17 2.84 6.08
C SER A 59 -4.96 2.30 6.86
N THR A 60 -4.31 1.24 6.35
CA THR A 60 -3.13 0.60 6.94
C THR A 60 -2.21 0.03 5.85
N GLY A 61 -0.93 -0.12 6.19
CA GLY A 61 0.09 -0.73 5.33
C GLY A 61 0.23 -2.23 5.53
N ALA A 62 -0.43 -2.78 6.56
CA ALA A 62 -0.40 -4.20 6.87
C ALA A 62 -1.76 -4.67 7.38
N VAL A 63 -2.16 -5.89 6.98
CA VAL A 63 -3.39 -6.56 7.41
C VAL A 63 -3.14 -8.06 7.53
N ASP A 64 -3.89 -8.78 8.36
CA ASP A 64 -3.87 -10.24 8.36
C ASP A 64 -4.58 -10.80 7.12
N ALA A 65 -4.23 -12.01 6.70
CA ALA A 65 -4.91 -12.66 5.58
C ALA A 65 -6.43 -12.78 5.83
N GLY A 66 -7.22 -12.17 4.92
CA GLY A 66 -8.68 -12.14 4.99
C GLY A 66 -9.25 -10.98 5.81
N GLU A 67 -8.41 -10.19 6.48
CA GLU A 67 -8.83 -8.97 7.17
C GLU A 67 -9.23 -7.89 6.17
N ARG A 68 -10.06 -6.97 6.65
CA ARG A 68 -10.59 -5.89 5.82
C ARG A 68 -9.63 -4.69 5.76
N LEU A 69 -9.31 -4.28 4.55
CA LEU A 69 -8.55 -3.09 4.22
C LEU A 69 -9.47 -2.05 3.56
N THR A 70 -9.49 -0.83 4.10
CA THR A 70 -10.18 0.28 3.45
C THR A 70 -9.21 0.97 2.49
N LEU A 71 -9.61 1.04 1.23
CA LEU A 71 -8.96 1.85 0.20
C LEU A 71 -9.80 3.10 -0.03
N SER A 72 -9.17 4.25 -0.10
CA SER A 72 -9.85 5.51 -0.33
C SER A 72 -9.06 6.40 -1.27
N GLY A 73 -9.75 7.31 -1.93
CA GLY A 73 -9.12 8.12 -2.94
C GLY A 73 -10.02 9.18 -3.51
N GLN A 74 -9.49 9.87 -4.52
CA GLN A 74 -10.21 10.91 -5.23
C GLN A 74 -9.80 10.94 -6.70
N LEU A 75 -10.79 11.08 -7.57
CA LEU A 75 -10.61 11.41 -8.98
C LEU A 75 -10.80 12.92 -9.16
N VAL A 76 -9.70 13.66 -9.29
CA VAL A 76 -9.75 15.12 -9.48
C VAL A 76 -10.34 15.46 -10.85
N GLY A 77 -11.37 16.31 -10.85
CA GLY A 77 -12.13 16.64 -12.06
C GLY A 77 -13.02 15.50 -12.56
N GLY A 78 -13.19 14.44 -11.76
CA GLY A 78 -14.04 13.31 -12.04
C GLY A 78 -15.52 13.61 -11.82
N GLU A 79 -16.34 12.95 -12.62
CA GLU A 79 -17.79 12.94 -12.47
C GLU A 79 -18.19 12.04 -11.29
N GLU A 80 -19.35 12.30 -10.69
CA GLU A 80 -20.00 11.34 -9.80
C GLU A 80 -20.45 10.11 -10.61
N GLY A 81 -20.36 8.93 -10.02
CA GLY A 81 -20.76 7.67 -10.66
C GLY A 81 -19.67 7.05 -11.56
N ALA A 82 -18.47 7.64 -11.65
CA ALA A 82 -17.37 7.04 -12.39
C ALA A 82 -16.94 5.72 -11.74
N ARG A 83 -16.90 4.64 -12.51
CA ARG A 83 -16.52 3.31 -12.04
C ARG A 83 -15.02 3.25 -11.75
N VAL A 84 -14.67 3.02 -10.49
CA VAL A 84 -13.31 2.77 -10.01
C VAL A 84 -13.12 1.27 -9.82
N VAL A 85 -12.08 0.71 -10.42
CA VAL A 85 -11.73 -0.71 -10.32
C VAL A 85 -10.41 -0.83 -9.60
N VAL A 86 -10.32 -1.75 -8.64
CA VAL A 86 -9.05 -2.09 -8.00
C VAL A 86 -8.29 -3.06 -8.90
N GLN A 87 -7.00 -2.82 -9.03
CA GLN A 87 -6.09 -3.72 -9.69
C GLN A 87 -4.99 -4.11 -8.71
N ARG A 88 -4.45 -5.31 -8.92
CA ARG A 88 -3.36 -5.84 -8.12
C ARG A 88 -2.23 -6.27 -9.02
N ARG A 89 -1.00 -6.08 -8.56
CA ARG A 89 0.17 -6.58 -9.28
C ARG A 89 0.27 -8.08 -9.13
N GLU A 90 0.42 -8.76 -10.26
CA GLU A 90 0.68 -10.19 -10.39
C GLU A 90 1.90 -10.39 -11.30
N GLU A 91 2.36 -11.64 -11.44
CA GLU A 91 3.57 -11.98 -12.21
C GLU A 91 3.51 -11.48 -13.67
N GLY A 92 2.30 -11.38 -14.25
CA GLY A 92 2.07 -10.90 -15.62
C GLY A 92 1.81 -9.39 -15.75
N GLY A 93 1.79 -8.63 -14.65
CA GLY A 93 1.44 -7.20 -14.66
C GLY A 93 0.26 -6.87 -13.76
N TRP A 94 -0.51 -5.85 -14.13
CA TRP A 94 -1.67 -5.43 -13.36
C TRP A 94 -2.89 -6.25 -13.78
N ALA A 95 -3.46 -6.98 -12.82
CA ALA A 95 -4.66 -7.77 -12.99
C ALA A 95 -5.84 -7.12 -12.25
N ASP A 96 -7.05 -7.26 -12.78
CA ASP A 96 -8.25 -6.76 -12.11
C ASP A 96 -8.50 -7.57 -10.84
N PHE A 97 -8.56 -6.85 -9.72
CA PHE A 97 -9.00 -7.41 -8.46
C PHE A 97 -10.53 -7.35 -8.43
N PRO A 98 -11.23 -8.37 -7.91
CA PRO A 98 -12.70 -8.40 -7.88
C PRO A 98 -13.29 -7.44 -6.82
N ALA A 99 -12.85 -6.18 -6.83
CA ALA A 99 -13.42 -5.09 -6.05
C ALA A 99 -13.51 -3.83 -6.92
N SER A 100 -14.67 -3.19 -6.87
CA SER A 100 -14.93 -1.96 -7.60
C SER A 100 -15.92 -1.11 -6.83
N THR A 101 -15.86 0.20 -7.03
CA THR A 101 -16.79 1.17 -6.46
C THR A 101 -17.11 2.24 -7.51
N THR A 102 -17.95 3.19 -7.14
CA THR A 102 -18.24 4.39 -7.94
C THR A 102 -17.80 5.62 -7.17
N THR A 103 -17.32 6.64 -7.87
CA THR A 103 -17.06 7.94 -7.25
C THR A 103 -18.35 8.58 -6.76
N GLY A 104 -18.31 9.16 -5.57
CA GLY A 104 -19.34 10.05 -5.05
C GLY A 104 -19.07 11.51 -5.40
N GLU A 105 -19.71 12.41 -4.65
CA GLU A 105 -19.57 13.86 -4.84
C GLU A 105 -18.11 14.32 -4.83
N GLY A 106 -17.74 15.14 -5.83
CA GLY A 106 -16.39 15.66 -5.99
C GLY A 106 -15.34 14.60 -6.34
N GLY A 107 -15.76 13.45 -6.88
CA GLY A 107 -14.88 12.39 -7.34
C GLY A 107 -14.27 11.53 -6.24
N ARG A 108 -14.72 11.66 -4.98
CA ARG A 108 -14.22 10.86 -3.86
C ARG A 108 -14.72 9.43 -3.96
N TYR A 109 -13.95 8.49 -3.43
CA TYR A 109 -14.39 7.11 -3.30
C TYR A 109 -13.73 6.44 -2.10
N ASP A 110 -14.43 5.47 -1.57
CA ASP A 110 -13.97 4.51 -0.59
C ASP A 110 -14.48 3.13 -0.99
N LEU A 111 -13.70 2.11 -0.66
CA LEU A 111 -14.09 0.74 -0.82
C LEU A 111 -13.33 -0.16 0.15
N GLU A 112 -13.96 -1.26 0.53
CA GLU A 112 -13.38 -2.25 1.41
C GLU A 112 -12.94 -3.47 0.59
N VAL A 113 -11.71 -3.93 0.79
CA VAL A 113 -11.15 -5.14 0.17
C VAL A 113 -10.62 -6.07 1.23
N SER A 114 -10.58 -7.37 0.92
CA SER A 114 -9.92 -8.36 1.76
C SER A 114 -8.82 -9.03 0.96
N LEU A 115 -7.60 -9.00 1.49
CA LEU A 115 -6.44 -9.62 0.86
C LEU A 115 -6.18 -10.98 1.50
N GLY A 116 -6.33 -12.05 0.72
CA GLY A 116 -6.09 -13.42 1.21
C GLY A 116 -4.71 -13.99 0.86
N ARG A 117 -3.90 -13.28 0.06
CA ARG A 117 -2.57 -13.74 -0.34
C ARG A 117 -1.52 -13.10 0.58
N PRO A 118 -0.75 -13.91 1.34
CA PRO A 118 0.27 -13.40 2.24
C PRO A 118 1.42 -12.71 1.48
N GLY A 119 2.15 -11.84 2.18
CA GLY A 119 3.27 -11.06 1.66
C GLY A 119 2.85 -9.71 1.05
N GLU A 120 3.78 -9.10 0.32
CA GLU A 120 3.59 -7.79 -0.31
C GLU A 120 2.53 -7.86 -1.43
N ASN A 121 1.46 -7.10 -1.26
CA ASN A 121 0.42 -6.92 -2.27
C ASN A 121 0.47 -5.47 -2.77
N LEU A 122 0.88 -5.27 -4.02
CA LEU A 122 0.79 -3.95 -4.67
C LEU A 122 -0.59 -3.77 -5.27
N LEU A 123 -1.32 -2.76 -4.79
CA LEU A 123 -2.66 -2.41 -5.25
C LEU A 123 -2.63 -1.07 -5.96
N ARG A 124 -3.49 -0.89 -6.96
CA ARG A 124 -3.79 0.42 -7.54
C ARG A 124 -5.27 0.49 -7.89
N THR A 125 -5.75 1.68 -8.23
CA THR A 125 -7.07 1.90 -8.79
C THR A 125 -6.98 2.39 -10.22
N SER A 126 -8.02 2.10 -10.99
CA SER A 126 -8.16 2.57 -12.37
C SER A 126 -9.60 2.95 -12.67
N VAL A 127 -9.79 3.93 -13.56
CA VAL A 127 -11.10 4.33 -14.09
C VAL A 127 -11.10 4.05 -15.59
N PRO A 128 -11.57 2.86 -16.03
CA PRO A 128 -11.39 2.41 -17.41
C PRO A 128 -12.09 3.30 -18.44
N ALA A 129 -13.17 3.99 -18.05
CA ALA A 129 -13.91 4.90 -18.92
C ALA A 129 -13.07 6.09 -19.42
N ILE A 130 -12.12 6.55 -18.60
CA ILE A 130 -11.27 7.73 -18.89
C ILE A 130 -9.77 7.38 -18.94
N GLY A 131 -9.40 6.13 -18.66
CA GLY A 131 -8.01 5.67 -18.63
C GLY A 131 -7.17 6.20 -17.45
N ALA A 132 -7.80 6.80 -16.44
CA ALA A 132 -7.09 7.29 -15.26
C ALA A 132 -6.59 6.11 -14.40
N VAL A 133 -5.37 6.21 -13.90
CA VAL A 133 -4.75 5.21 -13.02
C VAL A 133 -4.11 5.91 -11.84
N SER A 134 -4.21 5.30 -10.66
CA SER A 134 -3.53 5.79 -9.47
C SER A 134 -2.17 5.14 -9.31
N GLU A 135 -1.43 5.72 -8.38
CA GLU A 135 -0.19 5.15 -7.93
C GLU A 135 -0.39 3.84 -7.16
N PRO A 136 0.60 2.94 -7.26
CA PRO A 136 0.57 1.70 -6.52
C PRO A 136 0.81 1.95 -5.02
N VAL A 137 0.03 1.27 -4.19
CA VAL A 137 0.23 1.20 -2.74
C VAL A 137 0.62 -0.23 -2.37
N ALA A 138 1.65 -0.36 -1.54
CA ALA A 138 2.09 -1.65 -1.01
C ALA A 138 1.35 -1.95 0.29
N VAL A 139 0.84 -3.18 0.40
CA VAL A 139 0.18 -3.68 1.60
C VAL A 139 0.77 -5.03 1.96
N GLU A 140 1.34 -5.14 3.15
CA GLU A 140 1.84 -6.38 3.71
C GLU A 140 0.68 -7.23 4.24
N VAL A 141 0.65 -8.52 3.88
CA VAL A 141 -0.34 -9.46 4.41
C VAL A 141 0.34 -10.52 5.27
N GLY A 142 -0.05 -10.56 6.55
CA GLY A 142 0.47 -11.47 7.58
C GLY A 142 -0.12 -12.88 7.54
#